data_AF-A0A0U2V9R7-F1
#
_entry.id   AF-A0A0U2V9R7-F1
#
_cell.length_a   1.000
_cell.length_b   1.000
_cell.length_c   1.000
_cell.angle_alpha   90.00
_cell.angle_beta   90.00
_cell.angle_gamma   90.00
#
_symmetry.space_group_name_H-M   'P 1'
#
loop_
_entity.id
_entity.type
_entity.pdbx_description
1 polymer ?
#
loop_
_entity_poly.entity_id
_entity_poly.type
_entity_poly.pdbx_seq_one_letter_code
_entity_poly.pdbx_strand_id
1 'polypeptide(L)'
;MLHPITGLIPLLVVLVLSFTLHDTLQQTALIIALLGGVLSIMVINFKYFHDLAGAVNVGTTGALVAIGNTAAVVGFGAVAKVSPAFTAAVEVMTHMPGNELVGAAVAVSVIAGLTGSASGGQVIALPLVAPGYIDMGVNPEQLHRVVAISSGALDTLPHNGYVVTLIRAICKETHQRAYWSMAALTTVVPLIGVALAISLFIFF
;
A
#
# COMPACT_ATOMS: atom_id res chain seq x y z
N MET A 1 -15.80 -26.44 18.28
CA MET A 1 -15.46 -25.96 16.93
C MET A 1 -15.64 -24.45 16.93
N LEU A 2 -14.66 -23.68 16.46
CA LEU A 2 -14.82 -22.24 16.31
C LEU A 2 -15.97 -21.98 15.33
N HIS A 3 -17.00 -21.25 15.76
CA HIS A 3 -18.10 -20.90 14.86
C HIS A 3 -17.57 -19.85 13.85
N PRO A 4 -17.83 -19.94 12.53
CA PRO A 4 -17.29 -18.98 11.55
C PRO A 4 -17.58 -17.51 11.89
N ILE A 5 -18.67 -17.24 12.62
CA ILE A 5 -19.06 -15.91 13.12
C ILE A 5 -18.03 -15.32 14.11
N THR A 6 -17.33 -16.14 14.91
CA THR A 6 -16.34 -15.60 15.87
C THR A 6 -15.11 -15.00 15.16
N GLY A 7 -14.88 -15.32 13.88
CA GLY A 7 -13.86 -14.67 13.06
C GLY A 7 -14.23 -13.26 12.60
N LEU A 8 -15.52 -12.87 12.64
CA LEU A 8 -15.97 -11.52 12.30
C LEU A 8 -15.72 -10.52 13.42
N ILE A 9 -15.71 -10.97 14.68
CA ILE A 9 -15.57 -10.09 15.84
C ILE A 9 -14.27 -9.28 15.79
N PRO A 10 -13.08 -9.87 15.55
CA PRO A 10 -11.85 -9.10 15.42
C PRO A 10 -11.87 -8.08 14.28
N LEU A 11 -12.48 -8.43 13.15
CA LEU A 11 -12.61 -7.53 12.01
C LEU A 11 -13.49 -6.32 12.36
N LEU A 12 -14.60 -6.57 13.05
CA LEU A 12 -15.48 -5.50 13.56
C LEU A 12 -14.76 -4.63 14.59
N VAL A 13 -13.98 -5.21 15.49
CA VAL A 13 -13.19 -4.46 16.47
C VAL A 13 -12.21 -3.53 15.77
N VAL A 14 -11.45 -4.03 14.76
CA VAL A 14 -10.54 -3.20 13.97
C VAL A 14 -11.30 -2.07 13.27
N LEU A 15 -12.43 -2.38 12.62
CA LEU A 15 -13.22 -1.40 11.88
C LEU A 15 -13.76 -0.29 12.80
N VAL A 16 -14.38 -0.67 13.92
CA VAL A 16 -14.95 0.27 14.90
C VAL A 16 -13.87 1.14 15.52
N LEU A 17 -12.78 0.55 16.01
CA LEU A 17 -11.67 1.31 16.58
C LEU A 17 -11.05 2.25 15.54
N SER A 18 -10.87 1.79 14.30
CA SER A 18 -10.34 2.62 13.22
C SER A 18 -11.23 3.85 12.98
N PHE A 19 -12.54 3.69 12.77
CA PHE A 19 -13.41 4.83 12.47
C PHE A 19 -13.64 5.76 13.66
N THR A 20 -13.83 5.21 14.87
CA THR A 20 -14.10 6.03 16.07
C THR A 20 -12.89 6.85 16.51
N LEU A 21 -11.67 6.33 16.33
CA LEU A 21 -10.45 7.01 16.75
C LEU A 21 -9.80 7.83 15.62
N HIS A 22 -10.22 7.66 14.36
CA HIS A 22 -9.60 8.30 13.20
C HIS A 22 -9.51 9.82 13.36
N ASP A 23 -10.60 10.48 13.74
CA ASP A 23 -10.63 11.94 13.84
C ASP A 23 -9.64 12.48 14.88
N THR A 24 -9.44 11.74 15.98
CA THR A 24 -8.60 12.15 17.11
C THR A 24 -7.12 11.76 16.98
N LEU A 25 -6.85 10.55 16.46
CA LEU A 25 -5.52 9.94 16.47
C LEU A 25 -4.94 9.74 15.07
N GLN A 26 -5.72 10.00 14.01
CA GLN A 26 -5.28 9.94 12.61
C GLN A 26 -4.61 8.59 12.31
N GLN A 27 -3.32 8.58 11.93
CA GLN A 27 -2.61 7.33 11.61
C GLN A 27 -2.36 6.44 12.82
N THR A 28 -2.24 7.00 14.03
CA THR A 28 -2.05 6.22 15.26
C THR A 28 -3.29 5.41 15.63
N ALA A 29 -4.48 5.78 15.13
CA ALA A 29 -5.69 5.01 15.28
C ALA A 29 -5.54 3.57 14.75
N LEU A 30 -4.77 3.37 13.67
CA LEU A 30 -4.54 2.05 13.09
C LEU A 30 -3.75 1.13 14.02
N ILE A 31 -2.76 1.66 14.74
CA ILE A 31 -1.97 0.88 15.71
C ILE A 31 -2.88 0.34 16.81
N ILE A 32 -3.74 1.21 17.35
CA ILE A 32 -4.70 0.83 18.40
C ILE A 32 -5.75 -0.14 17.85
N ALA A 33 -6.26 0.10 16.65
CA ALA A 33 -7.25 -0.77 16.01
C ALA A 33 -6.70 -2.18 15.79
N LEU A 34 -5.49 -2.31 15.24
CA LEU A 34 -4.82 -3.60 15.04
C LEU A 34 -4.50 -4.29 16.36
N LEU A 35 -4.05 -3.55 17.38
CA LEU A 35 -3.84 -4.11 18.72
C LEU A 35 -5.16 -4.64 19.31
N GLY A 36 -6.25 -3.89 19.17
CA GLY A 36 -7.58 -4.33 19.58
C GLY A 36 -8.03 -5.60 18.85
N GLY A 37 -7.78 -5.68 17.54
CA GLY A 37 -8.00 -6.88 16.74
C GLY A 37 -7.22 -8.09 17.28
N VAL A 38 -5.92 -7.93 17.53
CA VAL A 38 -5.06 -9.00 18.09
C VAL A 38 -5.56 -9.43 19.47
N LEU A 39 -5.85 -8.49 20.38
CA LEU A 39 -6.36 -8.80 21.71
C LEU A 39 -7.72 -9.50 21.65
N SER A 40 -8.61 -9.09 20.76
CA SER A 40 -9.91 -9.75 20.59
C SER A 40 -9.77 -11.20 20.12
N ILE A 41 -8.85 -11.48 19.18
CA ILE A 41 -8.51 -12.84 18.76
C ILE A 41 -7.96 -13.64 19.94
N MET A 42 -7.07 -13.04 20.74
CA MET A 42 -6.49 -13.68 21.91
C MET A 42 -7.55 -14.06 22.95
N VAL A 43 -8.51 -13.17 23.23
CA VAL A 43 -9.60 -13.44 24.18
C VAL A 43 -10.53 -14.54 23.66
N ILE A 44 -10.95 -14.47 22.39
CA ILE A 44 -11.88 -15.44 21.79
C ILE A 44 -11.25 -16.84 21.72
N ASN A 45 -9.97 -16.92 21.37
CA ASN A 45 -9.26 -18.18 21.15
C ASN A 45 -8.40 -18.60 22.35
N PHE A 46 -8.64 -18.05 23.54
CA PHE A 46 -7.77 -18.25 24.71
C PHE A 46 -7.47 -19.73 25.01
N LYS A 47 -8.47 -20.61 24.81
CA LYS A 47 -8.37 -22.06 25.04
C LYS A 47 -7.53 -22.82 24.00
N TYR A 48 -7.17 -22.20 22.89
CA TYR A 48 -6.43 -22.81 21.78
C TYR A 48 -4.96 -22.38 21.72
N PHE A 49 -4.52 -21.51 22.63
CA PHE A 49 -3.10 -21.14 22.72
C PHE A 49 -2.31 -22.24 23.43
N HIS A 50 -1.35 -22.81 22.72
CA HIS A 50 -0.44 -23.84 23.24
C HIS A 50 0.96 -23.27 23.54
N ASP A 51 1.43 -22.32 22.72
CA ASP A 51 2.74 -21.67 22.87
C ASP A 51 2.65 -20.19 22.49
N LEU A 52 2.23 -19.36 23.47
CA LEU A 52 2.10 -17.92 23.25
C LEU A 52 3.48 -17.25 23.09
N ALA A 53 4.49 -17.69 23.83
CA ALA A 53 5.83 -17.13 23.77
C ALA A 53 6.47 -17.37 22.40
N GLY A 54 6.35 -18.59 21.86
CA GLY A 54 6.77 -18.90 20.50
C GLY A 54 6.02 -18.09 19.45
N ALA A 55 4.70 -17.95 19.58
CA ALA A 55 3.90 -17.14 18.65
C ALA A 55 4.33 -15.66 18.64
N VAL A 56 4.58 -15.06 19.82
CA VAL A 56 5.08 -13.68 19.94
C VAL A 56 6.47 -13.54 19.33
N ASN A 57 7.36 -14.51 19.56
CA ASN A 57 8.72 -14.48 19.00
C ASN A 57 8.72 -14.57 17.46
N VAL A 58 7.93 -15.48 16.89
CA VAL A 58 7.75 -15.62 15.44
C VAL A 58 7.15 -14.35 14.84
N GLY A 59 6.10 -13.81 15.47
CA GLY A 59 5.44 -12.57 15.02
C GLY A 59 6.39 -11.37 15.05
N THR A 60 7.16 -11.22 16.13
CA THR A 60 8.14 -10.11 16.28
C THR A 60 9.25 -10.21 15.25
N THR A 61 9.82 -11.40 15.05
CA THR A 61 10.87 -11.63 14.05
C THR A 61 10.35 -11.35 12.64
N GLY A 62 9.13 -11.82 12.31
CA GLY A 62 8.50 -11.53 11.02
C GLY A 62 8.24 -10.03 10.81
N ALA A 63 7.79 -9.33 11.85
CA ALA A 63 7.56 -7.89 11.80
C ALA A 63 8.86 -7.10 11.57
N LEU A 64 9.96 -7.48 12.21
CA LEU A 64 11.27 -6.84 12.00
C LEU A 64 11.73 -6.94 10.54
N VAL A 65 11.56 -8.11 9.90
CA VAL A 65 11.90 -8.31 8.49
C VAL A 65 11.02 -7.44 7.60
N ALA A 66 9.70 -7.39 7.86
CA ALA A 66 8.78 -6.55 7.09
C ALA A 66 9.12 -5.06 7.20
N ILE A 67 9.36 -4.57 8.42
CA ILE A 67 9.76 -3.18 8.69
C ILE A 67 11.10 -2.86 8.01
N GLY A 68 12.08 -3.76 8.13
CA GLY A 68 13.39 -3.60 7.49
C GLY A 68 13.29 -3.47 5.97
N ASN A 69 12.48 -4.32 5.32
CA ASN A 69 12.25 -4.25 3.87
C ASN A 69 11.59 -2.92 3.47
N THR A 70 10.56 -2.48 4.19
CA THR A 70 9.91 -1.18 3.92
C THR A 70 10.87 0.00 4.13
N ALA A 71 11.65 -0.01 5.21
CA ALA A 71 12.61 1.05 5.50
C ALA A 71 13.71 1.14 4.44
N ALA A 72 14.24 -0.01 3.99
CA ALA A 72 15.24 -0.07 2.93
C ALA A 72 14.70 0.48 1.60
N VAL A 73 13.46 0.13 1.25
CA VAL A 73 12.79 0.64 0.05
C VAL A 73 12.55 2.15 0.11
N VAL A 74 12.03 2.66 1.24
CA VAL A 74 11.83 4.12 1.42
C VAL A 74 13.16 4.86 1.38
N GLY A 75 14.21 4.32 2.01
CA GLY A 75 15.56 4.87 1.95
C GLY A 75 16.15 4.89 0.54
N PHE A 76 16.00 3.79 -0.22
CA PHE A 76 16.38 3.73 -1.62
C PHE A 76 15.64 4.80 -2.44
N GLY A 77 14.33 4.93 -2.27
CA GLY A 77 13.54 5.93 -2.97
C GLY A 77 13.95 7.37 -2.66
N ALA A 78 14.34 7.67 -1.41
CA ALA A 78 14.86 8.98 -1.02
C ALA A 78 16.17 9.33 -1.75
N VAL A 79 17.04 8.35 -1.98
CA VAL A 79 18.28 8.54 -2.77
C VAL A 79 17.96 8.59 -4.28
N ALA A 80 17.05 7.74 -4.77
CA ALA A 80 16.65 7.73 -6.17
C ALA A 80 16.07 9.08 -6.60
N LYS A 81 15.32 9.75 -5.71
CA LYS A 81 14.75 11.09 -5.93
C LYS A 81 15.78 12.15 -6.32
N VAL A 82 17.01 12.08 -5.82
CA VAL A 82 18.05 13.08 -6.15
C VAL A 82 18.81 12.77 -7.44
N SER A 83 18.48 11.66 -8.10
CA SER A 83 19.13 11.28 -9.35
C SER A 83 18.60 12.09 -10.55
N PRO A 84 19.44 12.41 -11.55
CA PRO A 84 18.99 13.06 -12.79
C PRO A 84 17.92 12.26 -13.54
N ALA A 85 18.00 10.92 -13.47
CA ALA A 85 17.02 10.02 -14.09
C ALA A 85 15.62 10.21 -13.50
N PHE A 86 15.54 10.43 -12.19
CA PHE A 86 14.26 10.67 -11.51
C PHE A 86 13.65 12.01 -11.94
N THR A 87 14.45 13.08 -11.99
CA THR A 87 13.98 14.39 -12.48
C THR A 87 13.50 14.33 -13.92
N ALA A 88 14.25 13.66 -14.81
CA ALA A 88 13.85 13.48 -16.20
C ALA A 88 12.53 12.69 -16.32
N ALA A 89 12.35 11.66 -15.49
CA ALA A 89 11.08 10.91 -15.47
C ALA A 89 9.91 11.80 -15.03
N VAL A 90 10.08 12.61 -13.97
CA VAL A 90 9.04 13.55 -13.52
C VAL A 90 8.69 14.54 -14.64
N GLU A 91 9.69 15.13 -15.29
CA GLU A 91 9.50 16.11 -16.36
C GLU A 91 8.73 15.53 -17.55
N VAL A 92 9.05 14.31 -18.00
CA VAL A 92 8.31 13.64 -19.08
C VAL A 92 6.86 13.38 -18.66
N MET A 93 6.64 12.97 -17.41
CA MET A 93 5.29 12.67 -16.92
C MET A 93 4.42 13.93 -16.77
N THR A 94 4.99 15.06 -16.33
CA THR A 94 4.24 16.33 -16.17
C THR A 94 3.95 17.03 -17.49
N HIS A 95 4.69 16.73 -18.56
CA HIS A 95 4.44 17.27 -19.91
C HIS A 95 3.64 16.32 -20.81
N MET A 96 3.15 15.20 -20.26
CA MET A 96 2.40 14.24 -21.05
C MET A 96 1.04 14.84 -21.45
N PRO A 97 0.70 14.88 -22.76
CA PRO A 97 -0.57 15.43 -23.21
C PRO A 97 -1.74 14.54 -22.76
N GLY A 98 -2.84 15.14 -22.30
CA GLY A 98 -4.04 14.42 -21.90
C GLY A 98 -4.69 14.99 -20.65
N ASN A 99 -5.53 14.18 -20.00
CA ASN A 99 -6.16 14.52 -18.73
C ASN A 99 -5.14 14.47 -17.58
N GLU A 100 -5.19 15.46 -16.70
CA GLU A 100 -4.24 15.68 -15.62
C GLU A 100 -4.26 14.54 -14.59
N LEU A 101 -5.43 13.95 -14.30
CA LEU A 101 -5.55 12.79 -13.42
C LEU A 101 -4.89 11.55 -14.02
N VAL A 102 -4.94 11.38 -15.33
CA VAL A 102 -4.23 10.29 -16.03
C VAL A 102 -2.72 10.51 -15.93
N GLY A 103 -2.26 11.73 -16.18
CA GLY A 103 -0.85 12.09 -16.01
C GLY A 103 -0.35 11.81 -14.60
N ALA A 104 -1.10 12.24 -13.59
CA ALA A 104 -0.77 11.99 -12.19
C ALA A 104 -0.77 10.49 -11.84
N ALA A 105 -1.76 9.74 -12.33
CA ALA A 105 -1.87 8.30 -12.11
C ALA A 105 -0.63 7.56 -12.65
N VAL A 106 -0.22 7.88 -13.88
CA VAL A 106 0.95 7.26 -14.54
C VAL A 106 2.22 7.67 -13.81
N ALA A 107 2.41 8.96 -13.51
CA ALA A 107 3.59 9.47 -12.82
C ALA A 107 3.83 8.74 -11.49
N VAL A 108 2.78 8.64 -10.66
CA VAL A 108 2.86 7.99 -9.35
C VAL A 108 3.02 6.49 -9.49
N SER A 109 2.35 5.84 -10.46
CA SER A 109 2.53 4.41 -10.70
C SER A 109 3.98 4.09 -11.05
N VAL A 110 4.58 4.85 -11.97
CA VAL A 110 5.98 4.65 -12.38
C VAL A 110 6.91 4.86 -11.19
N ILE A 111 6.74 5.92 -10.41
CA ILE A 111 7.57 6.18 -9.22
C ILE A 111 7.38 5.09 -8.15
N ALA A 112 6.15 4.64 -7.91
CA ALA A 112 5.86 3.53 -7.01
C ALA A 112 6.50 2.22 -7.49
N GLY A 113 6.52 1.98 -8.80
CA GLY A 113 7.22 0.84 -9.41
C GLY A 113 8.74 0.94 -9.29
N LEU A 114 9.33 2.10 -9.54
CA LEU A 114 10.78 2.31 -9.37
C LEU A 114 11.23 2.15 -7.93
N THR A 115 10.40 2.57 -6.99
CA THR A 115 10.68 2.40 -5.56
C THR A 115 10.35 1.00 -5.07
N GLY A 116 9.43 0.28 -5.71
CA GLY A 116 8.94 -1.01 -5.25
C GLY A 116 8.07 -0.91 -3.99
N SER A 117 7.35 0.20 -3.82
CA SER A 117 6.40 0.43 -2.73
C SER A 117 5.37 1.49 -3.09
N ALA A 118 4.08 1.16 -2.97
CA ALA A 118 2.99 2.12 -3.15
C ALA A 118 3.11 3.33 -2.21
N SER A 119 3.21 3.09 -0.90
CA SER A 119 3.30 4.16 0.11
C SER A 119 4.60 4.96 0.01
N GLY A 120 5.73 4.30 -0.25
CA GLY A 120 7.01 4.98 -0.49
C GLY A 120 6.97 5.86 -1.75
N GLY A 121 6.41 5.31 -2.84
CA GLY A 121 6.21 6.01 -4.10
C GLY A 121 5.37 7.26 -3.95
N GLN A 122 4.26 7.21 -3.21
CA GLN A 122 3.43 8.39 -2.94
C GLN A 122 4.18 9.48 -2.18
N VAL A 123 4.90 9.12 -1.10
CA VAL A 123 5.68 10.07 -0.28
C VAL A 123 6.75 10.79 -1.11
N ILE A 124 7.29 10.12 -2.12
CA ILE A 124 8.31 10.66 -3.01
C ILE A 124 7.69 11.49 -4.14
N ALA A 125 6.64 10.97 -4.79
CA ALA A 125 6.03 11.51 -5.99
C ALA A 125 5.13 12.71 -5.73
N LEU A 126 4.20 12.59 -4.77
CA LEU A 126 3.16 13.61 -4.54
C LEU A 126 3.74 15.01 -4.30
N PRO A 127 4.78 15.21 -3.47
CA PRO A 127 5.34 16.55 -3.27
C PRO A 127 5.93 17.18 -4.53
N LEU A 128 6.23 16.39 -5.56
CA LEU A 128 6.85 16.85 -6.79
C LEU A 128 5.83 17.09 -7.90
N VAL A 129 4.83 16.22 -8.03
CA VAL A 129 3.85 16.28 -9.12
C VAL A 129 2.57 17.01 -8.72
N ALA A 130 2.16 16.94 -7.45
CA ALA A 130 0.88 17.50 -7.02
C ALA A 130 0.79 19.03 -7.19
N PRO A 131 1.82 19.84 -6.88
CA PRO A 131 1.73 21.29 -7.09
C PRO A 131 1.39 21.67 -8.53
N GLY A 132 2.06 21.04 -9.51
CA GLY A 132 1.81 21.32 -10.94
C GLY A 132 0.37 20.98 -11.35
N TYR A 133 -0.17 19.85 -10.90
CA TYR A 133 -1.56 19.49 -11.20
C TYR A 133 -2.59 20.35 -10.46
N ILE A 134 -2.31 20.75 -9.21
CA ILE A 134 -3.18 21.66 -8.46
C ILE A 134 -3.22 23.04 -9.12
N ASP A 135 -2.07 23.53 -9.59
CA ASP A 135 -1.98 24.81 -10.32
C ASP A 135 -2.74 24.77 -11.66
N MET A 136 -2.85 23.58 -12.28
CA MET A 136 -3.70 23.33 -13.45
C MET A 136 -5.19 23.22 -13.12
N GLY A 137 -5.59 23.34 -11.85
CA GLY A 137 -6.98 23.34 -11.41
C GLY A 137 -7.53 21.96 -11.02
N VAL A 138 -6.68 20.94 -10.89
CA VAL A 138 -7.11 19.60 -10.47
C VAL A 138 -7.59 19.62 -9.01
N ASN A 139 -8.74 19.02 -8.75
CA ASN A 139 -9.25 18.86 -7.40
C ASN A 139 -8.30 17.98 -6.55
N PRO A 140 -7.79 18.47 -5.39
CA PRO A 140 -6.85 17.72 -4.57
C PRO A 140 -7.38 16.37 -4.04
N GLU A 141 -8.68 16.27 -3.79
CA GLU A 141 -9.31 15.03 -3.32
C GLU A 141 -9.37 13.99 -4.44
N GLN A 142 -9.74 14.40 -5.66
CA GLN A 142 -9.71 13.52 -6.84
C GLN A 142 -8.28 13.06 -7.11
N LEU A 143 -7.32 14.00 -7.09
CA LEU A 143 -5.90 13.70 -7.26
C LEU A 143 -5.43 12.67 -6.24
N HIS A 144 -5.69 12.89 -4.95
CA HIS A 144 -5.30 11.95 -3.90
C HIS A 144 -5.93 10.58 -4.13
N ARG A 145 -7.22 10.48 -4.45
CA ARG A 145 -7.89 9.19 -4.66
C ARG A 145 -7.29 8.43 -5.85
N VAL A 146 -7.05 9.12 -6.97
CA VAL A 146 -6.45 8.52 -8.17
C VAL A 146 -5.03 8.03 -7.88
N VAL A 147 -4.20 8.88 -7.24
CA VAL A 147 -2.82 8.54 -6.84
C VAL A 147 -2.80 7.36 -5.85
N ALA A 148 -3.72 7.35 -4.89
CA ALA A 148 -3.80 6.28 -3.90
C ALA A 148 -4.03 4.92 -4.57
N ILE A 149 -4.96 4.86 -5.53
CA ILE A 149 -5.25 3.64 -6.27
C ILE A 149 -4.12 3.30 -7.24
N SER A 150 -3.60 4.28 -7.99
CA SER A 150 -2.59 4.05 -9.03
C SER A 150 -1.25 3.60 -8.47
N SER A 151 -0.88 4.07 -7.28
CA SER A 151 0.35 3.65 -6.61
C SER A 151 0.44 2.13 -6.38
N GLY A 152 -0.69 1.43 -6.28
CA GLY A 152 -0.75 -0.02 -6.14
C GLY A 152 -0.71 -0.80 -7.46
N ALA A 153 -0.67 -0.14 -8.62
CA ALA A 153 -0.68 -0.82 -9.90
C ALA A 153 0.71 -1.40 -10.24
N LEU A 154 1.73 -0.54 -10.26
CA LEU A 154 3.09 -0.92 -10.64
C LEU A 154 4.02 -1.18 -9.45
N ASP A 155 3.53 -1.05 -8.21
CA ASP A 155 4.37 -1.38 -7.05
C ASP A 155 4.71 -2.88 -7.00
N THR A 156 4.00 -3.76 -7.71
CA THR A 156 4.22 -5.22 -7.69
C THR A 156 5.35 -5.68 -8.63
N LEU A 157 6.33 -4.84 -8.93
CA LEU A 157 7.52 -5.29 -9.66
C LEU A 157 8.34 -6.30 -8.84
N PRO A 158 9.21 -7.14 -9.46
CA PRO A 158 9.84 -8.30 -8.81
C PRO A 158 10.71 -7.98 -7.58
N HIS A 159 11.09 -6.72 -7.41
CA HIS A 159 11.93 -6.25 -6.30
C HIS A 159 11.11 -5.68 -5.12
N ASN A 160 9.78 -5.66 -5.21
CA ASN A 160 8.92 -5.19 -4.14
C ASN A 160 9.03 -6.10 -2.91
N GLY A 161 9.27 -5.48 -1.75
CA GLY A 161 9.47 -6.20 -0.49
C GLY A 161 8.25 -7.02 -0.06
N TYR A 162 7.04 -6.49 -0.21
CA TYR A 162 5.79 -7.21 0.09
C TYR A 162 5.62 -8.43 -0.82
N VAL A 163 5.88 -8.28 -2.12
CA VAL A 163 5.82 -9.38 -3.11
C VAL A 163 6.73 -10.53 -2.70
N VAL A 164 7.99 -10.21 -2.42
CA VAL A 164 9.00 -11.20 -2.02
C VAL A 164 8.64 -11.85 -0.69
N THR A 165 8.24 -11.06 0.31
CA THR A 165 7.85 -11.57 1.63
C THR A 165 6.62 -12.47 1.56
N LEU A 166 5.58 -12.07 0.82
CA LEU A 166 4.36 -12.87 0.70
C LEU A 166 4.67 -14.21 0.03
N ILE A 167 5.36 -14.20 -1.11
CA ILE A 167 5.64 -15.44 -1.85
C ILE A 167 6.58 -16.34 -1.05
N ARG A 168 7.71 -15.82 -0.57
CA ARG A 168 8.81 -16.64 -0.02
C ARG A 168 8.65 -16.93 1.46
N ALA A 169 8.33 -15.92 2.27
CA ALA A 169 8.33 -16.05 3.72
C ALA A 169 6.97 -16.55 4.26
N ILE A 170 5.86 -16.09 3.67
CA ILE A 170 4.52 -16.44 4.12
C ILE A 170 3.99 -17.69 3.41
N CYS A 171 3.87 -17.63 2.08
CA CYS A 171 3.31 -18.73 1.28
C CYS A 171 4.28 -19.88 1.05
N LYS A 172 5.58 -19.69 1.35
CA LYS A 172 6.65 -20.69 1.17
C LYS A 172 6.73 -21.24 -0.26
N GLU A 173 6.54 -20.36 -1.23
CA GLU A 173 6.54 -20.66 -2.67
C GLU A 173 7.85 -20.28 -3.37
N THR A 174 8.00 -20.68 -4.63
CA THR A 174 9.05 -20.13 -5.50
C THR A 174 8.56 -18.87 -6.19
N HIS A 175 9.41 -17.84 -6.24
CA HIS A 175 9.09 -16.57 -6.89
C HIS A 175 8.69 -16.77 -8.36
N GLN A 176 9.43 -17.63 -9.07
CA GLN A 176 9.15 -17.96 -10.46
C GLN A 176 7.75 -18.53 -10.68
N ARG A 177 7.22 -19.31 -9.73
CA ARG A 177 5.91 -19.96 -9.86
C ARG A 177 4.75 -19.03 -9.49
N ALA A 178 4.89 -18.27 -8.40
CA ALA A 178 3.79 -17.48 -7.84
C ALA A 178 3.70 -16.04 -8.38
N TYR A 179 4.81 -15.47 -8.86
CA TYR A 179 4.89 -14.04 -9.21
C TYR A 179 3.85 -13.62 -10.24
N TRP A 180 3.69 -14.37 -11.34
CA TRP A 180 2.79 -13.96 -12.41
C TRP A 180 1.32 -13.96 -12.00
N SER A 181 0.91 -14.87 -11.12
CA SER A 181 -0.45 -14.87 -10.57
C SER A 181 -0.67 -13.69 -9.64
N MET A 182 0.32 -13.37 -8.82
CA MET A 182 0.28 -12.19 -7.96
C MET A 182 0.23 -10.91 -8.79
N ALA A 183 1.16 -10.71 -9.74
CA ALA A 183 1.21 -9.53 -10.59
C ALA A 183 -0.05 -9.36 -11.44
N ALA A 184 -0.63 -10.45 -11.95
CA ALA A 184 -1.92 -10.37 -12.63
C ALA A 184 -3.00 -9.81 -11.69
N LEU A 185 -3.08 -10.27 -10.45
CA LEU A 185 -4.08 -9.78 -9.50
C LEU A 185 -3.80 -8.34 -9.06
N THR A 186 -2.57 -8.04 -8.63
CA THR A 186 -2.22 -6.79 -7.98
C THR A 186 -1.88 -5.67 -8.95
N THR A 187 -1.59 -5.96 -10.22
CA THR A 187 -1.47 -4.91 -11.25
C THR A 187 -2.80 -4.67 -11.97
N VAL A 188 -3.51 -5.73 -12.38
CA VAL A 188 -4.72 -5.56 -13.20
C VAL A 188 -5.86 -4.94 -12.38
N VAL A 189 -6.08 -5.39 -11.13
CA VAL A 189 -7.20 -4.89 -10.33
C VAL A 189 -7.04 -3.40 -10.01
N PRO A 190 -5.87 -2.89 -9.56
CA PRO A 190 -5.68 -1.46 -9.37
C PRO A 190 -5.75 -0.66 -10.67
N LEU A 191 -5.25 -1.19 -11.80
CA LEU A 191 -5.41 -0.51 -13.10
C LEU A 191 -6.89 -0.34 -13.49
N ILE A 192 -7.71 -1.36 -13.27
CA ILE A 192 -9.17 -1.26 -13.45
C ILE A 192 -9.74 -0.21 -12.48
N GLY A 193 -9.30 -0.22 -11.23
CA GLY A 193 -9.71 0.78 -10.22
C GLY A 193 -9.37 2.21 -10.62
N VAL A 194 -8.17 2.45 -11.15
CA VAL A 194 -7.74 3.76 -11.68
C VAL A 194 -8.61 4.15 -12.86
N ALA A 195 -8.80 3.26 -13.83
CA ALA A 195 -9.60 3.54 -15.01
C ALA A 195 -11.04 3.90 -14.63
N LEU A 196 -11.63 3.16 -13.68
CA LEU A 196 -12.97 3.43 -13.15
C LEU A 196 -13.02 4.78 -12.43
N ALA A 197 -12.08 5.05 -11.52
CA ALA A 197 -12.04 6.29 -10.75
C ALA A 197 -11.91 7.52 -11.67
N ILE A 198 -10.97 7.48 -12.62
CA ILE A 198 -10.77 8.55 -13.60
C ILE A 198 -12.02 8.72 -14.47
N SER A 199 -12.61 7.62 -14.96
CA SER A 199 -13.84 7.70 -15.76
C SER A 199 -14.96 8.39 -14.98
N LEU A 200 -15.18 7.99 -13.72
CA LEU A 200 -16.20 8.60 -12.87
C LEU A 200 -15.94 10.09 -12.63
N PHE A 201 -14.69 10.50 -12.39
CA PHE A 201 -14.36 11.92 -12.19
C PHE A 201 -14.41 12.78 -13.45
N ILE A 202 -14.28 12.18 -14.64
CA ILE A 202 -14.40 12.89 -15.91
C ILE A 202 -15.87 13.04 -16.32
N PHE A 203 -16.70 12.03 -16.06
CA PHE A 203 -18.10 12.02 -16.50
C PHE A 203 -19.11 12.61 -15.52
N PHE A 204 -18.77 12.70 -14.23
CA PHE A 204 -19.63 13.24 -13.15
C PHE A 204 -18.91 14.34 -12.37
#